data_AF-A0A412EUL2-F1
#
_entry.id   AF-A0A412EUL2-F1
#
_cell.length_a   1.000
_cell.length_b   1.000
_cell.length_c   1.000
_cell.angle_alpha   90.00
_cell.angle_beta   90.00
_cell.angle_gamma   90.00
#
_symmetry.space_group_name_H-M   'P 1'
#
loop_
_entity.id
_entity.type
_entity.pdbx_description
1 polymer ?
#
loop_
_entity_poly.entity_id
_entity_poly.type
_entity_poly.pdbx_seq_one_letter_code
_entity_poly.pdbx_strand_id
1 'polypeptide(L)'
;MERLTDYSDDECTYIIGVGNKTCEEFCKYVVDGCRNCYIQQVFKKLADYEDLEEQGLLVRLPCPIGTTVWDIYGTGIRKNVVSGIEYGKDGRWFLWANEDEWLGELNVVVFLTREEAEKKLEEIQNDKT
;
A
#
# COMPACT_ATOMS: atom_id res chain seq x y z
N MET A 1 -1.30 -8.60 3.98
CA MET A 1 -2.74 -8.65 3.63
C MET A 1 -3.25 -10.04 3.96
N GLU A 2 -4.51 -10.19 4.31
CA GLU A 2 -5.12 -11.52 4.41
C GLU A 2 -5.34 -12.06 2.99
N ARG A 3 -4.87 -13.29 2.71
CA ARG A 3 -5.14 -13.96 1.42
C ARG A 3 -6.61 -14.36 1.36
N LEU A 4 -7.25 -14.06 0.24
CA LEU A 4 -8.65 -14.32 -0.03
C LEU A 4 -8.85 -15.45 -1.04
N THR A 5 -7.84 -15.80 -1.84
CA THR A 5 -7.93 -16.87 -2.83
C THR A 5 -7.30 -18.18 -2.35
N ASP A 6 -7.86 -19.29 -2.79
CA ASP A 6 -7.26 -20.61 -2.68
C ASP A 6 -7.19 -21.22 -4.08
N TYR A 7 -5.99 -21.67 -4.44
CA TYR A 7 -5.65 -22.32 -5.70
C TYR A 7 -4.84 -23.60 -5.47
N SER A 8 -4.92 -24.17 -4.27
CA SER A 8 -4.20 -25.41 -3.91
C SER A 8 -4.69 -26.63 -4.69
N ASP A 9 -5.90 -26.57 -5.24
CA ASP A 9 -6.45 -27.55 -6.15
C ASP A 9 -6.17 -27.12 -7.61
N ASP A 10 -5.53 -27.99 -8.38
CA ASP A 10 -5.19 -27.79 -9.81
C ASP A 10 -6.46 -27.64 -10.69
N GLU A 11 -7.65 -27.87 -10.15
CA GLU A 11 -8.91 -27.76 -10.87
C GLU A 11 -9.46 -26.34 -11.00
N CYS A 12 -9.54 -25.57 -9.90
CA CYS A 12 -10.20 -24.26 -9.85
C CYS A 12 -9.66 -23.36 -8.72
N THR A 13 -9.54 -22.05 -8.99
CA THR A 13 -9.28 -21.04 -7.96
C THR A 13 -10.61 -20.57 -7.35
N TYR A 14 -10.70 -20.36 -6.04
CA TYR A 14 -11.93 -19.87 -5.39
C TYR A 14 -11.63 -18.90 -4.24
N ILE A 15 -12.67 -18.20 -3.78
CA ILE A 15 -12.59 -17.34 -2.60
C ILE A 15 -12.70 -18.20 -1.33
N ILE A 16 -11.75 -18.01 -0.42
CA ILE A 16 -11.72 -18.68 0.90
C ILE A 16 -13.04 -18.38 1.64
N GLY A 17 -13.65 -19.42 2.20
CA GLY A 17 -14.95 -19.33 2.89
C GLY A 17 -16.18 -19.41 1.98
N VAL A 18 -16.02 -19.22 0.66
CA VAL A 18 -17.09 -19.42 -0.33
C VAL A 18 -16.97 -20.79 -1.02
N GLY A 19 -15.74 -21.19 -1.35
CA GLY A 19 -15.48 -22.41 -2.12
C GLY A 19 -16.03 -22.31 -3.55
N ASN A 20 -16.42 -23.45 -4.13
CA ASN A 20 -16.84 -23.53 -5.53
C ASN A 20 -18.27 -22.99 -5.80
N LYS A 21 -19.00 -22.57 -4.77
CA LYS A 21 -20.41 -22.14 -4.88
C LYS A 21 -20.64 -21.04 -5.91
N THR A 22 -19.69 -20.10 -6.05
CA THR A 22 -19.78 -19.03 -7.05
C THR A 22 -19.79 -19.57 -8.47
N CYS A 23 -19.00 -20.61 -8.76
CA CYS A 23 -19.02 -21.23 -10.08
C CYS A 23 -20.28 -22.07 -10.29
N GLU A 24 -20.78 -22.76 -9.25
CA GLU A 24 -22.04 -23.52 -9.31
C GLU A 24 -23.26 -22.64 -9.64
N GLU A 25 -23.34 -21.45 -9.05
CA GLU A 25 -24.49 -20.55 -9.24
C GLU A 25 -24.43 -19.73 -10.53
N PHE A 26 -23.24 -19.26 -10.91
CA PHE A 26 -23.10 -18.25 -11.97
C PHE A 26 -22.46 -18.76 -13.26
N CYS A 27 -21.76 -19.90 -13.25
CA CYS A 27 -21.15 -20.42 -14.47
C CYS A 27 -22.18 -21.22 -15.28
N LYS A 28 -22.46 -20.79 -16.51
CA LYS A 28 -23.39 -21.51 -17.41
C LYS A 28 -22.89 -22.89 -17.87
N TYR A 29 -21.59 -23.16 -17.70
CA TYR A 29 -20.92 -24.40 -18.10
C TYR A 29 -20.51 -25.21 -16.86
N VAL A 30 -21.48 -25.43 -15.96
CA VAL A 30 -21.30 -25.97 -14.60
C VAL A 30 -20.49 -27.28 -14.55
N VAL A 31 -20.41 -28.04 -15.65
CA VAL A 31 -19.77 -29.37 -15.65
C VAL A 31 -19.12 -29.66 -17.00
N ASP A 32 -17.91 -29.12 -17.24
CA ASP A 32 -16.80 -29.71 -18.02
C ASP A 32 -15.71 -28.64 -18.26
N GLY A 33 -14.61 -28.69 -17.50
CA GLY A 33 -13.40 -27.92 -17.82
C GLY A 33 -13.47 -26.40 -17.61
N CYS A 34 -14.15 -25.93 -16.57
CA CYS A 34 -14.34 -24.51 -16.21
C CYS A 34 -13.04 -23.80 -15.74
N ARG A 35 -11.89 -23.99 -16.39
CA ARG A 35 -10.59 -23.44 -15.95
C ARG A 35 -10.31 -22.02 -16.42
N ASN A 36 -11.13 -21.50 -17.33
CA ASN A 36 -10.91 -20.21 -17.98
C ASN A 36 -12.18 -19.37 -18.18
N CYS A 37 -13.24 -19.62 -17.41
CA CYS A 37 -14.40 -18.73 -17.42
C CYS A 37 -14.03 -17.35 -16.83
N TYR A 38 -14.85 -16.32 -17.09
CA TYR A 38 -14.57 -14.96 -16.61
C TYR A 38 -14.39 -14.88 -15.09
N ILE A 39 -15.12 -15.69 -14.32
CA ILE A 39 -15.00 -15.75 -12.85
C ILE A 39 -13.62 -16.27 -12.46
N GLN A 40 -13.18 -17.38 -13.06
CA GLN A 40 -11.86 -17.97 -12.81
C GLN A 40 -10.72 -17.04 -13.23
N GLN A 41 -10.87 -16.29 -14.33
CA GLN A 41 -9.88 -15.29 -14.74
C GLN A 41 -9.72 -14.19 -13.69
N VAL A 42 -10.82 -13.75 -13.06
CA VAL A 42 -10.79 -12.75 -11.99
C VAL A 42 -10.11 -13.32 -10.74
N PHE A 43 -10.47 -14.54 -10.31
CA PHE A 43 -9.86 -15.16 -9.14
C PHE A 43 -8.37 -15.44 -9.30
N LYS A 44 -7.94 -15.92 -10.48
CA LYS A 44 -6.52 -16.08 -10.79
C LYS A 44 -5.77 -14.76 -10.75
N LYS A 45 -6.32 -13.72 -11.37
CA LYS A 45 -5.69 -12.39 -11.33
C LYS A 45 -5.62 -11.82 -9.91
N LEU A 46 -6.60 -12.11 -9.06
CA LEU A 46 -6.54 -11.76 -7.64
C LEU A 46 -5.42 -12.53 -6.92
N ALA A 47 -5.33 -13.85 -7.12
CA ALA A 47 -4.26 -14.68 -6.58
C ALA A 47 -2.87 -14.18 -7.01
N ASP A 48 -2.71 -13.81 -8.29
CA ASP A 48 -1.46 -13.23 -8.81
C ASP A 48 -1.08 -11.95 -8.05
N TYR A 49 -2.05 -11.07 -7.74
CA TYR A 49 -1.78 -9.86 -6.96
C TYR A 49 -1.42 -10.16 -5.50
N GLU A 50 -2.07 -11.14 -4.89
CA GLU A 50 -1.74 -11.58 -3.53
C GLU A 50 -0.33 -12.17 -3.47
N ASP A 51 0.06 -12.98 -4.45
CA ASP A 51 1.42 -13.52 -4.61
C ASP A 51 2.45 -12.41 -4.80
N LEU A 52 2.17 -11.44 -5.69
CA LEU A 52 3.05 -10.28 -5.91
C LEU A 52 3.23 -9.45 -4.63
N GLU A 53 2.18 -9.32 -3.82
CA GLU A 53 2.28 -8.62 -2.54
C GLU A 53 3.10 -9.40 -1.50
N GLU A 54 2.90 -10.71 -1.39
CA GLU A 54 3.68 -11.59 -0.50
C GLU A 54 5.17 -11.64 -0.88
N GLN A 55 5.47 -11.60 -2.18
CA GLN A 55 6.83 -11.53 -2.72
C GLN A 55 7.45 -10.13 -2.59
N GLY A 56 6.67 -9.12 -2.17
CA GLY A 56 7.14 -7.73 -2.06
C GLY A 56 7.37 -7.04 -3.41
N LEU A 57 6.74 -7.53 -4.49
CA LEU A 57 6.83 -6.96 -5.83
C LEU A 57 5.82 -5.82 -6.06
N LEU A 58 4.85 -5.65 -5.16
CA LEU A 58 3.98 -4.48 -5.12
C LEU A 58 4.57 -3.38 -4.23
N VAL A 59 4.63 -2.16 -4.77
CA VAL A 59 5.08 -0.98 -4.03
C VAL A 59 4.02 -0.63 -2.98
N ARG A 60 4.41 -0.71 -1.70
CA ARG A 60 3.60 -0.20 -0.58
C ARG A 60 3.97 1.25 -0.30
N LEU A 61 3.08 2.17 -0.66
CA LEU A 61 3.24 3.58 -0.35
C LEU A 61 3.18 3.80 1.17
N PRO A 62 3.97 4.75 1.72
CA PRO A 62 3.99 5.03 3.15
C PRO A 62 2.69 5.70 3.64
N CYS A 63 2.00 6.42 2.75
CA CYS A 63 0.70 7.04 2.98
C CYS A 63 0.00 7.34 1.64
N PRO A 64 -1.32 7.55 1.62
CA PRO A 64 -2.03 8.03 0.44
C PRO A 64 -1.63 9.45 0.00
N ILE A 65 -1.78 9.75 -1.29
CA ILE A 65 -1.82 11.14 -1.76
C ILE A 65 -3.03 11.85 -1.12
N GLY A 66 -2.88 13.13 -0.78
CA GLY A 66 -3.88 13.89 -0.03
C GLY A 66 -3.78 13.74 1.49
N THR A 67 -2.84 12.93 1.99
CA THR A 67 -2.59 12.80 3.44
C THR A 67 -2.05 14.10 4.00
N THR A 68 -2.56 14.53 5.15
CA THR A 68 -1.97 15.64 5.92
C THR A 68 -0.69 15.17 6.57
N VAL A 69 0.38 15.94 6.42
CA VAL A 69 1.70 15.67 7.01
C VAL A 69 2.28 16.93 7.65
N TRP A 70 3.32 16.74 8.46
CA TRP A 70 3.99 17.82 9.18
C TRP A 70 5.50 17.76 8.94
N ASP A 71 6.06 18.79 8.33
CA ASP A 71 7.49 18.91 8.11
C ASP A 71 8.15 19.89 9.09
N ILE A 72 9.35 19.56 9.53
CA ILE A 72 10.21 20.45 10.30
C ILE A 72 10.96 21.35 9.31
N TYR A 73 10.72 22.65 9.39
CA TYR A 73 11.39 23.65 8.57
C TYR A 73 11.97 24.75 9.46
N GLY A 74 13.31 24.81 9.51
CA GLY A 74 14.02 25.72 10.41
C GLY A 74 13.79 25.35 11.88
N THR A 75 13.15 26.24 12.63
CA THR A 75 12.84 26.07 14.07
C THR A 75 11.36 25.77 14.33
N GLY A 76 10.57 25.51 13.29
CA GLY A 76 9.13 25.30 13.40
C GLY A 76 8.63 24.09 12.62
N ILE A 77 7.33 23.85 12.75
CA ILE A 77 6.61 22.77 12.08
C ILE A 77 5.58 23.38 11.16
N ARG A 78 5.57 22.96 9.89
CA ARG A 78 4.57 23.36 8.90
C ARG A 78 3.58 22.21 8.70
N LYS A 79 2.34 22.54 8.34
CA LYS A 79 1.31 21.56 7.96
C LYS A 79 1.22 21.55 6.44
N ASN A 80 1.29 20.37 5.85
CA ASN A 80 1.23 20.17 4.41
C ASN A 80 0.27 19.03 4.03
N VAL A 81 0.00 18.92 2.72
CA VAL A 81 -0.79 17.83 2.13
C VAL A 81 0.05 17.17 1.05
N VAL A 82 0.19 15.85 1.12
CA VAL A 82 1.03 15.08 0.19
C VAL A 82 0.45 15.15 -1.22
N SER A 83 1.24 15.61 -2.18
CA SER A 83 0.93 15.60 -3.62
C SER A 83 1.84 14.65 -4.41
N GLY A 84 2.97 14.22 -3.84
CA GLY A 84 3.91 13.31 -4.47
C GLY A 84 4.70 12.48 -3.48
N ILE A 85 5.15 11.31 -3.94
CA ILE A 85 5.93 10.34 -3.16
C ILE A 85 7.06 9.84 -4.04
N GLU A 86 8.28 9.86 -3.52
CA GLU A 86 9.47 9.36 -4.18
C GLU A 86 10.12 8.25 -3.33
N TYR A 87 10.56 7.19 -4.01
CA TYR A 87 11.29 6.07 -3.41
C TYR A 87 12.77 6.15 -3.78
N GLY A 88 13.61 6.41 -2.78
CA GLY A 88 15.06 6.51 -2.93
C GLY A 88 15.72 5.15 -3.17
N LYS A 89 16.89 5.15 -3.81
CA LYS A 89 17.70 3.93 -4.05
C LYS A 89 18.18 3.26 -2.76
N ASP A 90 18.17 3.98 -1.65
CA ASP A 90 18.52 3.54 -0.32
C ASP A 90 17.32 3.02 0.49
N GLY A 91 16.16 2.86 -0.15
CA GLY A 91 14.96 2.30 0.44
C GLY A 91 14.16 3.29 1.29
N ARG A 92 14.39 4.59 1.11
CA ARG A 92 13.76 5.67 1.88
C ARG A 92 12.66 6.37 1.11
N TRP A 93 11.70 6.92 1.84
CA TRP A 93 10.57 7.64 1.28
C TRP A 93 10.75 9.15 1.43
N PHE A 94 10.52 9.87 0.33
CA PHE A 94 10.53 11.33 0.30
C PHE A 94 9.16 11.84 -0.12
N LEU A 95 8.66 12.85 0.58
CA LEU A 95 7.33 13.40 0.36
C LEU A 95 7.40 14.79 -0.30
N TRP A 96 6.39 15.07 -1.11
CA TRP A 96 6.22 16.32 -1.83
C TRP A 96 4.84 16.93 -1.53
N ALA A 97 4.75 18.26 -1.56
CA ALA A 97 3.51 19.03 -1.48
C ALA A 97 3.41 20.02 -2.64
N ASN A 98 2.24 20.62 -2.84
CA ASN A 98 2.00 21.66 -3.85
C ASN A 98 2.42 21.29 -5.29
N GLU A 99 2.45 19.98 -5.59
CA GLU A 99 2.92 19.37 -6.85
C GLU A 99 4.45 19.43 -7.07
N ASP A 100 5.15 20.46 -6.58
CA ASP A 100 6.58 20.70 -6.84
C ASP A 100 7.45 21.02 -5.61
N GLU A 101 6.87 21.12 -4.41
CA GLU A 101 7.62 21.40 -3.17
C GLU A 101 8.11 20.11 -2.53
N TRP A 102 9.42 19.91 -2.52
CA TRP A 102 10.07 18.82 -1.78
C TRP A 102 10.02 19.09 -0.28
N LEU A 103 9.29 18.25 0.48
CA LEU A 103 9.18 18.38 1.94
C LEU A 103 10.37 17.72 2.66
N GLY A 104 10.87 16.61 2.11
CA GLY A 104 12.00 15.86 2.66
C GLY A 104 11.70 14.39 2.96
N GLU A 105 12.62 13.77 3.69
CA GLU A 105 12.56 12.35 4.06
C GLU A 105 11.53 12.10 5.17
N LEU A 106 10.68 11.08 4.95
CA LEU A 106 9.69 10.62 5.92
C LEU A 106 10.37 10.03 7.18
N ASN A 107 9.82 10.35 8.35
CA ASN A 107 10.32 9.99 9.68
C ASN A 107 11.67 10.61 10.07
N VAL A 108 12.21 11.52 9.24
CA VAL A 108 13.41 12.29 9.55
C VAL A 108 13.09 13.77 9.67
N VAL A 109 12.47 14.35 8.63
CA VAL A 109 12.03 15.74 8.62
C VAL A 109 10.54 15.90 8.33
N VAL A 110 9.89 14.89 7.74
CA VAL A 110 8.44 14.87 7.50
C VAL A 110 7.79 13.76 8.32
N PHE A 111 6.64 14.04 8.94
CA PHE A 111 5.95 13.11 9.84
C PHE A 111 4.46 13.00 9.50
N LEU A 112 3.89 11.82 9.75
CA LEU A 112 2.46 11.54 9.53
C LEU A 112 1.59 12.03 10.67
N THR A 113 2.17 12.50 11.77
CA THR A 113 1.46 13.15 12.86
C THR A 113 2.21 14.40 13.34
N ARG A 114 1.46 15.36 13.88
CA ARG A 114 2.05 16.56 14.48
C ARG A 114 2.89 16.23 15.72
N GLU A 115 2.43 15.30 16.54
CA GLU A 115 3.09 14.87 17.77
C GLU A 115 4.47 14.29 17.51
N GLU A 116 4.62 13.45 16.47
CA GLU A 116 5.93 12.93 16.05
C GLU A 116 6.88 14.06 15.60
N ALA A 117 6.37 15.04 14.87
CA ALA A 117 7.16 16.21 14.46
C ALA A 117 7.58 17.07 15.66
N GLU A 118 6.69 17.30 16.63
CA GLU A 118 6.97 18.05 17.86
C GLU A 118 8.05 17.36 18.69
N LYS A 119 7.90 16.05 18.92
CA LYS A 119 8.91 15.24 19.60
C LYS A 119 10.25 15.32 18.90
N LYS A 120 10.28 15.20 17.56
CA LYS A 120 11.54 15.26 16.82
C LYS A 120 12.19 16.63 16.87
N LEU A 121 11.39 17.70 16.81
CA LEU A 121 11.89 19.06 16.92
C LEU A 121 12.51 19.32 18.30
N GLU A 122 11.89 18.83 19.38
CA GLU A 122 12.43 18.91 20.74
C GLU A 122 13.78 18.17 20.88
N GLU A 123 13.89 16.95 20.33
CA GLU A 123 15.17 16.21 20.29
C GLU A 123 16.28 17.05 19.63
N ILE A 124 15.99 17.63 18.46
CA ILE A 124 16.96 18.46 17.71
C ILE A 124 17.34 19.74 18.48
N GLN A 125 16.40 20.32 19.23
CA GLN A 125 16.66 21.51 20.04
C GLN A 125 17.51 21.18 21.26
N ASN A 126 17.24 20.07 21.94
CA ASN A 126 17.99 19.63 23.11
C ASN A 126 19.43 19.23 22.75
N ASP A 127 19.64 18.53 21.63
CA ASP A 127 20.99 18.11 21.17
C ASP A 127 21.91 19.29 20.78
N LYS A 128 21.36 20.49 20.58
CA LYS A 128 22.13 21.72 20.29
C LYS A 128 22.62 22.45 21.54
N THR A 129 22.33 21.91 22.74
CA THR A 129 22.63 22.50 24.05
C THR A 129 23.76 21.76 24.75
#